data_AF-A0A158KY88-F1
#
_entry.id   AF-A0A158KY88-F1
#
_cell.length_a   1.000
_cell.length_b   1.000
_cell.length_c   1.000
_cell.angle_alpha   90.00
_cell.angle_beta   90.00
_cell.angle_gamma   90.00
#
_symmetry.space_group_name_H-M   'P 1'
#
loop_
_entity.id
_entity.type
_entity.pdbx_description
1 polymer ?
#
loop_
_entity_poly.entity_id
_entity_poly.type
_entity_poly.pdbx_seq_one_letter_code
_entity_poly.pdbx_strand_id
1 'polypeptide(L)'
;MTAETMHRPSTREFENLQALQNHVGEELACSDWMTVDQAGIDLFAAATGDHQWIHVDTVRAASGPFRGDIARGLLTLSLIPMLMAQAITIHNY
;
A
#
# COMPACT_ATOMS: atom_id res chain seq x y z
N MET A 1 -5.04 -20.62 -20.33
CA MET A 1 -5.13 -19.15 -20.18
C MET A 1 -4.29 -18.80 -18.97
N THR A 2 -2.97 -18.63 -19.16
CA THR A 2 -2.01 -18.44 -18.06
C THR A 2 -1.88 -16.96 -17.77
N ALA A 3 -2.20 -16.57 -16.53
CA ALA A 3 -2.13 -15.20 -16.03
C ALA A 3 -0.66 -14.79 -15.73
N GLU A 4 0.23 -14.95 -16.71
CA GLU A 4 1.66 -14.67 -16.57
C GLU A 4 2.15 -13.72 -17.67
N THR A 5 1.58 -12.52 -17.74
CA THR A 5 2.21 -11.28 -18.24
C THR A 5 1.22 -10.16 -17.82
N MET A 6 1.54 -9.17 -16.99
CA MET A 6 2.70 -8.29 -17.07
C MET A 6 2.86 -7.49 -15.76
N HIS A 7 3.63 -8.00 -14.79
CA HIS A 7 4.22 -7.13 -13.78
C HIS A 7 5.30 -6.31 -14.48
N ARG A 8 5.02 -5.02 -14.72
CA ARG A 8 6.00 -4.05 -15.21
C ARG A 8 6.25 -3.03 -14.12
N PRO A 9 7.13 -3.34 -13.15
CA PRO A 9 7.60 -2.34 -12.23
C PRO A 9 8.60 -1.47 -12.99
N SER A 10 8.07 -0.42 -13.60
CA SER A 10 8.88 0.67 -14.10
C SER A 10 8.27 1.94 -13.53
N THR A 11 9.01 2.59 -12.65
CA THR A 11 8.70 3.93 -12.18
C THR A 11 8.44 4.82 -13.40
N ARG A 12 7.26 5.45 -13.43
CA ARG A 12 6.89 6.37 -14.50
C ARG A 12 7.40 7.76 -14.15
N GLU A 13 8.23 8.29 -15.03
CA GLU A 13 8.89 9.58 -14.86
C GLU A 13 8.07 10.70 -15.54
N PHE A 14 7.91 11.83 -14.86
CA PHE A 14 7.29 13.05 -15.39
C PHE A 14 8.22 14.25 -15.17
N GLU A 15 8.39 15.09 -16.19
CA GLU A 15 9.30 16.23 -16.12
C GLU A 15 8.90 17.29 -15.08
N ASN A 16 7.60 17.46 -14.84
CA ASN A 16 7.02 18.42 -13.90
C ASN A 16 5.57 18.05 -13.58
N LEU A 17 4.97 18.80 -12.64
CA LEU A 17 3.58 18.60 -12.23
C LEU A 17 2.57 18.81 -13.37
N GLN A 18 2.84 19.74 -14.30
CA GLN A 18 1.94 20.05 -15.41
C GLN A 18 1.82 18.88 -16.39
N ALA A 19 2.88 18.07 -16.56
CA ALA A 19 2.87 16.89 -17.41
C ALA A 19 1.79 15.86 -17.00
N LEU A 20 1.40 15.81 -15.73
CA LEU A 20 0.34 14.91 -15.23
C LEU A 20 -1.05 15.25 -15.78
N GLN A 21 -1.32 16.51 -16.13
CA GLN A 21 -2.65 16.93 -16.59
C GLN A 21 -3.08 16.22 -17.88
N ASN A 22 -2.11 15.82 -18.72
CA ASN A 22 -2.36 15.14 -19.98
C ASN A 22 -2.82 13.67 -19.80
N HIS A 23 -2.84 13.14 -18.58
CA HIS A 23 -3.12 11.75 -18.27
C HIS A 23 -4.36 11.54 -17.39
N VAL A 24 -5.24 12.54 -17.31
CA VAL A 24 -6.51 12.41 -16.57
C VAL A 24 -7.36 11.31 -17.20
N GLY A 25 -7.80 10.36 -16.38
CA GLY A 25 -8.61 9.22 -16.80
C GLY A 25 -7.79 7.99 -17.23
N GLU A 26 -6.46 8.07 -17.22
CA GLU A 26 -5.56 6.95 -17.52
C GLU A 26 -5.04 6.29 -16.24
N GLU A 27 -4.71 5.00 -16.34
CA GLU A 27 -3.88 4.35 -15.34
C GLU A 27 -2.45 4.90 -15.44
N LEU A 28 -1.97 5.52 -14.37
CA LEU A 28 -0.68 6.21 -14.39
C LEU A 28 0.49 5.24 -14.21
N ALA A 29 0.46 4.45 -13.15
CA ALA A 29 1.50 3.50 -12.80
C ALA A 29 0.97 2.48 -11.79
N CYS A 30 1.72 1.39 -11.61
CA CYS A 30 1.48 0.36 -10.61
C CYS A 30 2.77 0.16 -9.82
N SER A 31 2.67 0.16 -8.49
CA SER A 31 3.83 -0.06 -7.61
C SER A 31 4.27 -1.52 -7.62
N ASP A 32 5.40 -1.78 -7.00
CA ASP A 32 5.77 -3.14 -6.61
C ASP A 32 4.79 -3.71 -5.57
N TRP A 33 4.76 -5.03 -5.49
CA TRP A 33 4.11 -5.72 -4.37
C TRP A 33 4.86 -5.40 -3.08
N MET A 34 4.09 -5.11 -2.04
CA MET A 34 4.59 -4.91 -0.68
C MET A 34 4.00 -5.98 0.24
N THR A 35 4.85 -6.56 1.07
CA THR A 35 4.42 -7.34 2.23
C THR A 35 4.05 -6.39 3.36
N VAL A 36 2.84 -6.53 3.90
CA VAL A 36 2.42 -5.91 5.17
C VAL A 36 2.58 -6.95 6.26
N ASP A 37 3.56 -6.76 7.14
CA ASP A 37 3.86 -7.67 8.24
C ASP A 37 3.29 -7.20 9.58
N GLN A 38 3.31 -8.09 10.57
CA GLN A 38 2.81 -7.80 11.92
C GLN A 38 3.59 -6.66 12.59
N ALA A 39 4.88 -6.48 12.28
CA ALA A 39 5.67 -5.40 12.87
C ALA A 39 5.18 -4.02 12.42
N GLY A 40 4.88 -3.85 11.13
CA GLY A 40 4.27 -2.64 10.60
C GLY A 40 2.86 -2.41 11.15
N ILE A 41 2.09 -3.48 11.33
CA ILE A 41 0.80 -3.43 12.01
C ILE A 41 1.01 -2.89 13.43
N ASP A 42 1.81 -3.53 14.27
CA ASP A 42 2.03 -3.15 15.67
C ASP A 42 2.51 -1.69 15.83
N LEU A 43 3.45 -1.25 14.98
CA LEU A 43 3.91 0.14 14.97
C LEU A 43 2.78 1.13 14.67
N PHE A 44 1.90 0.80 13.73
CA PHE A 44 0.73 1.63 13.45
C PHE A 44 -0.26 1.65 14.63
N ALA A 45 -0.43 0.54 15.35
CA ALA A 45 -1.25 0.49 16.56
C ALA A 45 -0.70 1.45 17.62
N ALA A 46 0.61 1.39 17.86
CA ALA A 46 1.29 2.25 18.81
C ALA A 46 1.19 3.74 18.43
N ALA A 47 1.32 4.06 17.14
CA ALA A 47 1.25 5.44 16.64
C ALA A 47 -0.16 6.04 16.72
N THR A 48 -1.21 5.23 16.56
CA THR A 48 -2.60 5.71 16.47
C THR A 48 -3.41 5.47 17.74
N GLY A 49 -2.94 4.62 18.64
CA GLY A 49 -3.68 4.17 19.81
C GLY A 49 -4.72 3.08 19.53
N ASP A 50 -4.92 2.68 18.28
CA ASP A 50 -5.86 1.62 17.90
C ASP A 50 -5.27 0.23 18.14
N HIS A 51 -5.55 -0.33 19.32
CA HIS A 51 -5.14 -1.66 19.74
C HIS A 51 -6.27 -2.70 19.61
N GLN A 52 -7.17 -2.53 18.65
CA GLN A 52 -8.24 -3.51 18.44
C GLN A 52 -7.65 -4.91 18.18
N TRP A 53 -8.10 -5.90 18.95
CA TRP A 53 -7.48 -7.23 19.06
C TRP A 53 -7.33 -7.98 17.73
N ILE A 54 -8.20 -7.74 16.76
CA ILE A 54 -8.13 -8.38 15.43
C ILE A 54 -6.85 -8.00 14.65
N HIS A 55 -6.12 -6.98 15.10
CA HIS A 55 -4.88 -6.51 14.47
C HIS A 55 -3.62 -6.91 15.26
N VAL A 56 -3.69 -7.00 16.58
CA VAL A 56 -2.48 -7.05 17.45
C VAL A 56 -2.40 -8.27 18.36
N ASP A 57 -3.48 -9.03 18.50
CA ASP A 57 -3.51 -10.26 19.31
C ASP A 57 -3.69 -11.46 18.38
N THR A 58 -2.58 -11.99 17.86
CA THR A 58 -2.59 -13.09 16.87
C THR A 58 -3.30 -14.33 17.39
N VAL A 59 -3.15 -14.65 18.68
CA VAL A 59 -3.77 -15.85 19.29
C VAL A 59 -5.29 -15.69 19.31
N ARG A 60 -5.78 -14.53 19.74
CA ARG A 60 -7.21 -14.25 19.75
C ARG A 60 -7.76 -14.10 18.33
N ALA A 61 -7.03 -13.42 17.45
CA ALA A 61 -7.37 -13.21 16.03
C ALA A 61 -7.55 -14.54 15.27
N ALA A 62 -6.71 -15.54 15.55
CA ALA A 62 -6.81 -16.88 14.94
C ALA A 62 -8.14 -17.60 15.25
N SER A 63 -8.75 -17.33 16.41
CA SER A 63 -10.06 -17.87 16.78
C SER A 63 -11.23 -16.97 16.32
N GLY A 64 -10.91 -15.82 15.73
CA GLY A 64 -11.87 -14.82 15.28
C GLY A 64 -12.45 -15.08 13.89
N PRO A 65 -13.32 -14.17 13.41
CA PRO A 65 -14.02 -14.34 12.13
C PRO A 65 -13.08 -14.36 10.92
N PHE A 66 -11.89 -13.75 11.03
CA PHE A 66 -10.89 -13.68 9.95
C PHE A 66 -9.86 -14.81 10.00
N ARG A 67 -9.87 -15.64 11.05
CA ARG A 67 -8.97 -16.80 11.24
C ARG A 67 -7.48 -16.44 11.22
N GLY A 68 -7.15 -15.21 11.57
CA GLY A 68 -5.80 -14.65 11.55
C GLY A 68 -5.84 -13.16 11.84
N ASP A 69 -4.67 -12.58 12.08
CA ASP A 69 -4.47 -11.13 12.12
C ASP A 69 -4.74 -10.52 10.74
N ILE A 70 -5.31 -9.31 10.76
CA ILE A 70 -5.52 -8.52 9.55
C ILE A 70 -4.94 -7.12 9.76
N ALA A 71 -4.40 -6.53 8.69
CA ALA A 71 -4.01 -5.13 8.71
C ALA A 71 -5.24 -4.21 8.93
N ARG A 72 -5.02 -3.07 9.58
CA ARG A 72 -6.02 -1.98 9.66
C ARG A 72 -6.28 -1.41 8.28
N GLY A 73 -7.54 -1.11 7.94
CA GLY A 73 -7.86 -0.39 6.71
C GLY A 73 -7.16 0.98 6.62
N LEU A 74 -6.98 1.66 7.77
CA LEU A 74 -6.23 2.92 7.84
C LEU A 74 -4.73 2.73 7.63
N LEU A 75 -4.15 1.59 8.04
CA LEU A 75 -2.77 1.25 7.67
C LEU A 75 -2.67 1.12 6.15
N THR A 76 -3.55 0.35 5.51
CA THR A 76 -3.58 0.22 4.04
C THR A 76 -3.69 1.58 3.34
N LEU A 77 -4.58 2.46 3.80
CA LEU A 77 -4.72 3.81 3.25
C LEU A 77 -3.44 4.64 3.42
N SER A 78 -2.77 4.52 4.57
CA SER A 78 -1.55 5.26 4.87
C SER A 78 -0.34 4.85 4.02
N LEU A 79 -0.41 3.70 3.31
CA LEU A 79 0.65 3.25 2.41
C LEU A 79 0.66 3.98 1.06
N ILE A 80 -0.41 4.71 0.70
CA ILE A 80 -0.53 5.39 -0.60
C ILE A 80 0.70 6.26 -0.94
N PRO A 81 1.21 7.14 -0.06
CA PRO A 81 2.36 7.98 -0.39
C PRO A 81 3.61 7.17 -0.75
N MET A 82 3.84 6.05 -0.04
CA MET A 82 4.99 5.19 -0.27
C MET A 82 4.83 4.40 -1.57
N LEU A 83 3.65 3.82 -1.82
CA LEU A 83 3.36 3.11 -3.08
C LEU A 83 3.41 4.06 -4.29
N MET A 84 2.91 5.29 -4.15
CA MET A 84 3.02 6.31 -5.19
C MET A 84 4.48 6.67 -5.48
N ALA A 85 5.31 6.82 -4.47
CA ALA A 85 6.74 7.14 -4.64
C ALA A 85 7.53 6.00 -5.30
N GLN A 86 7.10 4.73 -5.15
CA GLN A 86 7.67 3.61 -5.90
C GLN A 86 7.26 3.63 -7.38
N ALA A 87 6.03 4.06 -7.66
CA ALA A 87 5.42 3.96 -8.98
C ALA A 87 5.64 5.19 -9.87
N ILE A 88 5.78 6.39 -9.29
CA ILE A 88 5.83 7.65 -10.01
C ILE A 88 6.93 8.55 -9.45
N THR A 89 7.75 9.09 -10.35
CA THR A 89 8.69 10.17 -10.06
C THR A 89 8.28 11.40 -10.85
N ILE A 90 8.34 12.55 -10.20
CA ILE A 90 8.12 13.85 -10.83
C ILE A 90 9.42 14.63 -10.67
N HIS A 91 9.84 15.38 -11.66
CA HIS A 91 11.00 16.26 -11.56
C HIS A 91 10.55 17.72 -11.40
N ASN A 92 11.48 18.60 -11.02
CA ASN A 92 11.30 20.05 -11.09
C ASN A 92 10.00 20.58 -10.43
N TYR A 93 9.67 20.10 -9.22
CA TYR A 93 8.52 20.53 -8.43
C TYR A 93 8.90 21.09 -7.06
#